data_AF-A0A8T5JAL2-F1
#
_entry.id   AF-A0A8T5JAL2-F1
#
_cell.length_a   1.000
_cell.length_b   1.000
_cell.length_c   1.000
_cell.angle_alpha   90.00
_cell.angle_beta   90.00
_cell.angle_gamma   90.00
#
_symmetry.space_group_name_H-M   'P 1'
#
loop_
_entity.id
_entity.type
_entity.pdbx_description
1 polymer ?
#
loop_
_entity_poly.entity_id
_entity_poly.type
_entity_poly.pdbx_seq_one_letter_code
_entity_poly.pdbx_strand_id
1 'polypeptide(L)'
;MGEQIISKILHGQQISIGQKAADGLSKWAGSWTFIILFIIALSTWIMMNSYSTNVETWDPYPYILLNFVLSFIAAIQAPIILMSQNRQSQKDRNKMQYDYDVNKKSQKGIEQVLKQVQKIEEALHINEKVRKLRNNKK
;
A
#
# COMPACT_ATOMS: atom_id res chain seq x y z
N MET A 1 9.82 -23.29 -2.60
CA MET A 1 8.47 -23.29 -3.20
C MET A 1 7.62 -22.07 -2.81
N GLY A 2 7.63 -21.59 -1.56
CA GLY A 2 6.87 -20.39 -1.15
C GLY A 2 7.25 -19.10 -1.90
N GLU A 3 8.55 -18.84 -2.10
CA GLU A 3 8.99 -17.63 -2.83
C GLU A 3 8.60 -17.59 -4.31
N GLN A 4 8.53 -18.76 -4.97
CA GLN A 4 8.09 -18.84 -6.36
C GLN A 4 6.59 -18.58 -6.52
N ILE A 5 5.79 -18.88 -5.48
CA ILE A 5 4.37 -18.54 -5.45
C ILE A 5 4.19 -17.04 -5.20
N ILE A 6 5.02 -16.45 -4.32
CA ILE A 6 5.05 -15.01 -4.06
C ILE A 6 5.39 -14.23 -5.34
N SER A 7 6.40 -14.65 -6.11
CA SER A 7 6.72 -14.00 -7.38
C SER A 7 5.62 -14.17 -8.43
N LYS A 8 4.98 -15.35 -8.54
CA LYS A 8 3.89 -15.60 -9.51
C LYS A 8 2.62 -14.81 -9.20
N ILE A 9 2.27 -14.65 -7.92
CA ILE A 9 1.09 -13.88 -7.49
C ILE A 9 1.36 -12.36 -7.60
N LEU A 10 2.59 -11.91 -7.33
CA LEU A 10 2.98 -10.50 -7.48
C LEU A 10 3.24 -10.07 -8.94
N HIS A 11 3.67 -10.99 -9.82
CA HIS A 11 4.00 -10.70 -11.23
C HIS A 11 2.91 -11.07 -12.24
N GLY A 12 1.73 -11.52 -11.79
CA GLY A 12 0.64 -11.97 -12.68
C GLY A 12 -0.10 -10.87 -13.45
N GLN A 13 0.21 -9.59 -13.23
CA GLN A 13 -0.37 -8.50 -14.02
C GLN A 13 0.72 -7.86 -14.87
N GLN A 14 0.65 -8.09 -16.18
CA GLN A 14 1.37 -7.32 -17.20
C GLN A 14 1.01 -5.84 -17.00
N ILE A 15 1.86 -5.09 -16.30
CA ILE A 15 1.61 -3.68 -16.01
C ILE A 15 1.72 -2.94 -17.35
N SER A 16 0.61 -2.37 -17.81
CA SER A 16 0.59 -1.57 -19.03
C SER A 16 1.56 -0.39 -18.91
N ILE A 17 2.18 0.04 -20.01
CA ILE A 17 3.13 1.16 -20.04
C ILE A 17 2.49 2.41 -19.41
N GLY A 18 1.21 2.66 -19.69
CA GLY A 18 0.46 3.77 -19.10
C GLY A 18 0.28 3.63 -17.58
N GLN A 19 0.14 2.41 -17.07
CA GLN A 19 0.05 2.15 -15.63
C GLN A 19 1.40 2.34 -14.93
N LYS A 20 2.53 1.97 -15.56
CA LYS A 20 3.87 2.27 -15.00
C LYS A 20 4.13 3.77 -14.96
N ALA A 21 3.77 4.49 -16.01
CA ALA A 21 3.91 5.95 -16.08
C ALA A 21 3.02 6.66 -15.02
N ALA A 22 1.77 6.25 -14.88
CA ALA A 22 0.85 6.80 -13.88
C ALA A 22 1.35 6.57 -12.44
N ASP A 23 1.98 5.41 -12.15
CA ASP A 23 2.59 5.14 -10.85
C ASP A 23 3.82 5.99 -10.56
N GLY A 24 4.69 6.14 -11.56
CA GLY A 24 5.86 7.01 -11.45
C GLY A 24 5.43 8.45 -11.20
N LEU A 25 4.47 8.95 -11.98
CA LEU A 25 3.96 10.31 -11.86
C LEU A 25 3.25 10.55 -10.53
N SER A 26 2.42 9.61 -10.06
CA SER A 26 1.72 9.75 -8.78
C SER A 26 2.68 9.79 -7.58
N LYS A 27 3.74 8.96 -7.61
CA LYS A 27 4.77 8.97 -6.57
C LYS A 27 5.60 10.25 -6.57
N TRP A 28 5.94 10.75 -7.75
CA TRP A 28 6.73 11.98 -7.88
C TRP A 28 5.91 13.23 -7.53
N ALA A 29 4.67 13.33 -8.04
CA ALA A 29 3.76 14.43 -7.75
C ALA A 29 3.28 14.47 -6.28
N GLY A 30 3.33 13.34 -5.58
CA GLY A 30 3.03 13.25 -4.14
C GLY A 30 4.17 13.67 -3.21
N SER A 31 5.34 14.05 -3.74
CA SER A 31 6.50 14.45 -2.92
C SER A 31 6.41 15.90 -2.45
N TRP A 32 6.80 16.14 -1.20
CA TRP A 32 6.96 17.49 -0.64
C TRP A 32 7.94 18.36 -1.43
N THR A 33 8.98 17.76 -2.00
CA THR A 33 9.96 18.48 -2.84
C THR A 33 9.35 18.99 -4.14
N PHE A 34 8.40 18.26 -4.74
CA PHE A 34 7.70 18.68 -5.95
C PHE A 34 6.81 19.90 -5.66
N ILE A 35 6.08 19.88 -4.55
CA ILE A 35 5.20 21.00 -4.14
C ILE A 35 5.99 22.29 -3.98
N ILE A 36 7.15 22.23 -3.29
CA ILE A 36 8.01 23.40 -3.07
C ILE A 36 8.56 23.94 -4.40
N LEU A 37 9.07 23.06 -5.26
CA LEU A 37 9.59 23.45 -6.58
C LEU A 37 8.49 24.06 -7.46
N PHE A 38 7.28 23.51 -7.43
CA PHE A 38 6.13 24.01 -8.16
C PHE A 38 5.74 25.43 -7.72
N ILE A 39 5.70 25.69 -6.41
CA ILE A 39 5.44 27.02 -5.86
C ILE A 39 6.52 28.03 -6.29
N ILE A 40 7.80 27.63 -6.27
CA ILE A 40 8.91 28.48 -6.73
C ILE A 40 8.80 28.78 -8.23
N ALA A 41 8.44 27.79 -9.04
CA ALA A 41 8.26 27.96 -10.48
C ALA A 41 7.10 28.93 -10.79
N LEU A 42 5.97 28.78 -10.10
CA LEU A 42 4.83 29.71 -10.22
C LEU A 42 5.21 31.12 -9.78
N SER A 43 5.91 31.25 -8.66
CA SER A 43 6.36 32.56 -8.15
C SER A 43 7.32 33.24 -9.14
N THR A 44 8.27 32.48 -9.69
CA THR A 44 9.18 32.96 -10.74
C THR A 44 8.42 33.42 -11.98
N TRP A 45 7.43 32.65 -12.44
CA TRP A 45 6.61 33.01 -13.60
C TRP A 45 5.84 34.32 -13.40
N ILE A 46 5.21 34.46 -12.24
CA ILE A 46 4.47 35.68 -11.86
C ILE A 46 5.44 36.87 -11.79
N MET A 47 6.60 36.71 -11.15
CA MET A 47 7.62 37.77 -11.09
C MET A 47 8.11 38.17 -12.48
N MET A 48 8.49 37.22 -13.34
CA MET A 48 8.95 37.52 -14.69
C MET A 48 7.91 38.29 -15.51
N ASN A 49 6.63 37.88 -15.46
CA ASN A 49 5.57 38.58 -16.19
C ASN A 49 5.19 39.92 -15.54
N SER A 50 5.24 40.05 -14.20
CA SER A 50 4.90 41.30 -13.50
C SER A 50 5.97 42.39 -13.65
N TYR A 51 7.25 42.03 -13.76
CA TYR A 51 8.35 42.98 -13.94
C TYR A 51 8.73 43.24 -15.40
N SER A 52 8.10 42.53 -16.34
CA SER A 52 8.28 42.78 -17.78
C SER A 52 7.47 44.00 -18.22
N THR A 53 7.96 45.19 -17.89
CA THR A 53 7.33 46.49 -18.21
C THR A 53 7.69 47.00 -19.62
N ASN A 54 8.75 46.48 -20.26
CA ASN A 54 9.32 47.03 -21.50
C ASN A 54 9.22 46.12 -22.74
N VAL A 55 8.67 44.92 -22.61
CA VAL A 55 8.47 43.96 -23.70
C VAL A 55 7.03 43.47 -23.60
N GLU A 56 6.30 43.41 -24.73
CA GLU A 56 4.92 42.90 -24.80
C GLU A 56 4.72 41.76 -23.79
N THR A 57 3.90 42.01 -22.78
CA THR A 57 3.76 41.08 -21.65
C THR A 57 3.10 39.81 -22.19
N TRP A 58 3.82 38.69 -22.14
CA TRP A 58 3.37 37.43 -22.74
C TRP A 58 2.12 36.85 -22.05
N ASP A 59 2.00 37.06 -20.74
CA ASP A 59 0.80 36.71 -19.94
C ASP A 59 0.45 37.87 -18.99
N PRO A 60 -0.29 38.91 -19.47
CA PRO A 60 -0.71 40.03 -18.63
C PRO A 60 -1.67 39.58 -17.53
N TYR A 61 -1.69 40.30 -16.40
CA TYR A 61 -2.71 40.10 -15.37
C TYR A 61 -4.11 40.21 -16.00
N PRO A 62 -5.00 39.20 -15.91
CA PRO A 62 -5.15 38.19 -14.85
C PRO A 62 -4.49 36.79 -15.08
N TYR A 63 -3.45 36.68 -15.90
CA TYR A 63 -2.68 35.44 -16.18
C TYR A 63 -3.51 34.30 -16.80
N ILE A 64 -4.04 34.52 -18.00
CA ILE A 64 -4.93 33.57 -18.68
C ILE A 64 -4.23 32.26 -19.05
N LEU A 65 -2.96 32.32 -19.45
CA LEU A 65 -2.21 31.13 -19.86
C LEU A 65 -1.85 30.26 -18.66
N LEU A 66 -1.38 30.89 -17.57
CA LEU A 66 -1.11 30.19 -16.32
C LEU A 66 -2.38 29.53 -15.77
N ASN A 67 -3.51 30.24 -15.79
CA ASN A 67 -4.79 29.69 -15.34
C ASN A 67 -5.24 28.48 -16.19
N PHE A 68 -5.08 28.58 -17.51
CA PHE A 68 -5.41 27.50 -18.44
C PHE A 68 -4.58 26.23 -18.17
N VAL A 69 -3.25 26.37 -18.06
CA VAL A 69 -2.35 25.24 -17.80
C VAL A 69 -2.64 24.59 -16.46
N LEU A 70 -2.84 25.38 -15.40
CA LEU A 70 -3.18 24.86 -14.08
C LEU A 70 -4.49 24.07 -14.09
N SER A 71 -5.52 24.59 -14.76
CA SER A 71 -6.82 23.94 -14.87
C SER A 71 -6.72 22.60 -15.63
N PHE A 72 -5.92 22.56 -16.70
CA PHE A 72 -5.67 21.34 -17.45
C PHE A 72 -4.94 20.28 -16.62
N ILE A 73 -3.87 20.68 -15.91
CA ILE A 73 -3.12 19.78 -15.02
C ILE A 73 -4.03 19.21 -13.93
N ALA A 74 -4.86 20.06 -13.31
CA ALA A 74 -5.81 19.62 -12.28
C ALA A 74 -6.85 18.62 -12.83
N ALA A 75 -7.36 18.86 -14.05
CA ALA A 75 -8.34 17.99 -14.69
C ALA A 75 -7.78 16.58 -14.94
N ILE A 76 -6.53 16.45 -15.39
CA ILE A 76 -5.90 15.14 -15.61
C ILE A 76 -5.43 14.47 -14.32
N GLN A 77 -5.24 15.25 -13.25
CA GLN A 77 -4.73 14.75 -11.97
C GLN A 77 -5.72 13.81 -11.27
N ALA A 78 -7.01 14.16 -11.23
CA ALA A 78 -8.02 13.35 -10.53
C ALA A 78 -8.17 11.92 -11.08
N PRO A 79 -8.25 11.68 -12.41
CA PRO A 79 -8.26 10.33 -12.98
C PRO A 79 -6.98 9.54 -12.73
N ILE A 80 -5.82 10.18 -12.80
CA ILE A 80 -4.52 9.52 -12.57
C ILE A 80 -4.42 9.06 -11.10
N ILE A 81 -4.81 9.93 -10.16
CA ILE A 81 -4.89 9.59 -8.74
C ILE A 81 -5.88 8.43 -8.53
N LEU A 82 -7.08 8.51 -9.13
CA LEU A 82 -8.10 7.47 -8.99
C LEU A 82 -7.64 6.11 -9.56
N MET A 83 -6.93 6.10 -10.70
CA MET A 83 -6.35 4.89 -11.26
C MET A 83 -5.26 4.32 -10.35
N SER A 84 -4.40 5.17 -9.78
CA SER A 84 -3.37 4.75 -8.84
C SER A 84 -3.96 4.16 -7.56
N GLN A 85 -4.99 4.83 -7.01
CA GLN A 85 -5.74 4.38 -5.84
C GLN A 85 -6.48 3.06 -6.08
N ASN A 86 -7.20 2.94 -7.20
CA ASN A 86 -7.92 1.70 -7.54
C ASN A 86 -6.96 0.50 -7.59
N ARG A 87 -5.77 0.69 -8.19
CA ARG A 87 -4.74 -0.36 -8.23
C ARG A 87 -4.15 -0.68 -6.86
N GLN A 88 -3.88 0.33 -6.04
CA GLN A 88 -3.37 0.11 -4.68
C GLN A 88 -4.41 -0.65 -3.85
N SER A 89 -5.69 -0.29 -3.93
CA SER A 89 -6.79 -0.99 -3.26
C SER A 89 -6.90 -2.46 -3.69
N GLN A 90 -6.72 -2.77 -4.98
CA GLN A 90 -6.71 -4.16 -5.45
C GLN A 90 -5.55 -4.97 -4.85
N LYS A 91 -4.34 -4.40 -4.79
CA LYS A 91 -3.20 -5.03 -4.13
C LYS A 91 -3.46 -5.26 -2.65
N ASP A 92 -4.02 -4.27 -1.96
CA ASP A 92 -4.34 -4.34 -0.55
C ASP A 92 -5.41 -5.41 -0.27
N ARG A 93 -6.44 -5.53 -1.12
CA ARG A 93 -7.46 -6.60 -1.03
C ARG A 93 -6.85 -7.99 -1.17
N ASN A 94 -5.97 -8.19 -2.15
CA ASN A 94 -5.31 -9.48 -2.35
C ASN A 94 -4.42 -9.84 -1.16
N LYS A 95 -3.70 -8.86 -0.61
CA LYS A 95 -2.90 -9.04 0.60
C LYS A 95 -3.77 -9.40 1.81
N MET A 96 -4.88 -8.69 2.01
CA MET A 96 -5.81 -8.99 3.12
C MET A 96 -6.39 -10.40 3.03
N GLN A 97 -6.73 -10.87 1.83
CA GLN A 97 -7.22 -12.24 1.63
C GLN A 97 -6.16 -13.29 1.99
N TYR A 98 -4.92 -13.05 1.56
CA TYR A 98 -3.81 -13.94 1.89
C TYR A 98 -3.52 -13.97 3.40
N ASP A 99 -3.44 -12.81 4.04
CA ASP A 99 -3.21 -12.68 5.48
C ASP A 99 -4.34 -13.38 6.26
N TYR A 100 -5.58 -13.28 5.78
CA TYR A 100 -6.72 -14.01 6.34
C TYR A 100 -6.54 -15.54 6.27
N ASP A 101 -6.13 -16.07 5.12
CA ASP A 101 -5.94 -17.51 4.94
C ASP A 101 -4.77 -18.06 5.79
N VAL A 102 -3.68 -17.30 5.91
CA VAL A 102 -2.55 -17.63 6.78
C VAL A 102 -2.97 -17.62 8.25
N ASN A 103 -3.72 -16.61 8.68
CA ASN A 103 -4.23 -16.54 10.05
C ASN A 103 -5.17 -17.70 10.38
N LYS A 104 -6.07 -18.05 9.46
CA LYS A 104 -6.96 -19.20 9.62
C LYS A 104 -6.19 -20.52 9.74
N LYS A 105 -5.13 -20.69 8.94
CA LYS A 105 -4.25 -21.87 9.04
C LYS A 105 -3.50 -21.91 10.37
N SER A 106 -3.01 -20.77 10.82
CA SER A 106 -2.31 -20.63 12.11
C SER A 106 -3.24 -20.95 13.28
N GLN A 107 -4.48 -20.46 13.25
CA GLN A 107 -5.50 -20.76 14.26
C GLN A 107 -5.78 -22.27 14.35
N LYS A 108 -5.93 -22.96 13.21
CA LYS A 108 -6.07 -24.43 13.18
C LYS A 108 -4.85 -25.13 13.77
N GLY A 109 -3.64 -24.64 13.47
CA GLY A 109 -2.40 -25.16 14.06
C GLY A 109 -2.38 -25.03 15.58
N ILE A 110 -2.75 -23.87 16.11
CA ILE A 110 -2.88 -23.63 17.55
C ILE A 110 -3.89 -24.59 18.18
N GLU A 111 -5.06 -24.77 17.56
CA GLU A 111 -6.08 -25.71 18.05
C GLU A 111 -5.56 -27.16 18.11
N GLN A 112 -4.79 -27.59 17.11
CA GLN A 112 -4.17 -28.91 17.10
C GLN A 112 -3.10 -29.08 18.18
N VAL A 113 -2.31 -28.04 18.45
CA VAL A 113 -1.33 -28.04 19.53
C VAL A 113 -2.02 -28.11 20.89
N LEU A 114 -3.06 -27.30 21.11
CA LEU A 114 -3.85 -27.32 22.36
C LEU A 114 -4.47 -28.70 22.61
N LYS A 115 -5.01 -29.36 21.58
CA LYS A 115 -5.53 -30.73 21.69
C LYS A 115 -4.45 -31.73 22.07
N GLN A 116 -3.21 -31.56 21.59
CA GLN A 116 -2.10 -32.44 21.97
C GLN A 116 -1.66 -32.21 23.42
N VAL A 117 -1.59 -30.94 23.86
CA VAL A 117 -1.29 -30.60 25.26
C VAL A 117 -2.32 -31.20 26.21
N GLN A 118 -3.61 -31.06 25.91
CA GLN A 118 -4.69 -31.65 26.71
C GLN A 118 -4.57 -33.18 26.84
N LYS A 119 -4.26 -33.88 25.74
CA LYS A 119 -4.03 -35.33 25.77
C LYS A 119 -2.85 -35.73 26.66
N ILE A 120 -1.77 -34.94 26.65
CA ILE A 120 -0.60 -35.17 27.49
C ILE A 120 -0.95 -34.94 28.96
N GLU A 121 -1.68 -33.87 29.28
CA GLU A 121 -2.15 -33.58 30.64
C GLU A 121 -3.04 -34.70 31.19
N GLU A 122 -3.97 -35.21 30.37
CA GLU A 122 -4.82 -36.35 30.73
C GLU A 122 -3.99 -37.62 31.01
N ALA A 123 -3.01 -37.93 30.15
CA ALA A 123 -2.14 -39.09 30.32
C ALA A 123 -1.28 -38.99 31.60
N LEU A 124 -0.76 -37.81 31.91
CA LEU A 124 -0.01 -37.55 33.15
C LEU A 124 -0.90 -37.73 34.38
N HIS A 125 -2.12 -37.19 34.37
CA HIS A 125 -3.06 -37.32 35.48
C HIS A 125 -3.48 -38.77 35.74
N ILE A 126 -3.66 -39.57 34.68
CA ILE A 126 -3.89 -41.02 34.80
C ILE A 126 -2.68 -41.71 35.43
N ASN A 127 -1.46 -41.40 34.98
CA ASN A 127 -0.24 -42.00 35.51
C ASN A 127 -0.07 -41.70 37.01
N GLU A 128 -0.34 -40.46 37.43
CA GLU A 128 -0.33 -40.10 38.85
C GLU A 128 -1.35 -40.88 39.68
N LYS A 129 -2.58 -41.05 39.18
CA LYS A 129 -3.61 -41.87 39.85
C LYS A 129 -3.17 -43.32 40.00
N VAL A 130 -2.64 -43.93 38.94
CA VAL A 130 -2.12 -45.31 38.96
C VAL A 130 -0.97 -45.44 39.96
N ARG A 131 -0.04 -44.46 39.99
CA ARG A 131 1.08 -44.44 40.94
C ARG A 131 0.59 -44.36 42.40
N LYS A 132 -0.42 -43.54 42.70
CA LYS A 132 -1.03 -43.45 44.04
C LYS A 132 -1.68 -44.78 44.45
N LEU A 133 -2.44 -45.41 43.54
CA LEU A 133 -3.06 -46.72 43.79
C LEU A 133 -2.03 -47.83 44.05
N ARG A 134 -0.92 -47.83 43.30
CA ARG A 134 0.16 -48.80 43.49
C ARG A 134 0.86 -48.64 44.85
N ASN A 135 1.10 -47.40 45.29
CA ASN A 135 1.77 -47.12 46.56
C ASN A 135 0.89 -47.41 47.78
N ASN A 136 -0.44 -47.37 47.66
CA ASN A 136 -1.36 -47.68 48.75
C ASN A 136 -1.62 -49.20 48.93
N LYS A 137 -1.10 -50.05 48.03
CA LYS A 137 -1.19 -51.51 48.09
C LYS A 137 0.07 -52.21 48.61
N LYS A 138 1.12 -51.46 48.94
CA LYS A 138 2.32 -51.93 49.64
C LYS A 138 2.27 -51.46 51.08
#